data_AF-A0A661UZU5-F1
#
_entry.id   AF-A0A661UZU5-F1
#
_cell.length_a   1.000
_cell.length_b   1.000
_cell.length_c   1.000
_cell.angle_alpha   90.00
_cell.angle_beta   90.00
_cell.angle_gamma   90.00
#
_symmetry.space_group_name_H-M   'P 1'
#
loop_
_entity.id
_entity.type
_entity.pdbx_description
1 polymer ?
#
loop_
_entity_poly.entity_id
_entity_poly.type
_entity_poly.pdbx_seq_one_letter_code
_entity_poly.pdbx_strand_id
1 'polypeptide(L)'
;YRYYDKKDIEPLFPFGHGLSYTTFEYNNLKVGAAEYDSPEGIQVSVDVTNTGARAGKEVVQLYVRDVASTLARPEKELKAFHKVRLEPGETKRVTFELAHDALAYYTTQQKGWLAEAGQFEVLVGSSSRDIRAQGAFTLIRDALVRVRAAGEEGGLRLDLNTPLGQLLAHEEARAILVKRFPDVVDSPQVAMAMGFSLEQIAGFAPEMFTEEVLHSIAEELAQLAPVTAEEAALPKLGLVQRLLVKLARWRAGRSAGGGGRR
;
A
#
# COMPACT_ATOMS: atom_id res chain seq x y z
N TYR A 1 13.46 -0.41 -20.94
CA TYR A 1 13.89 -1.80 -20.66
C TYR A 1 12.72 -2.76 -20.69
N ARG A 2 11.64 -2.55 -19.94
CA ARG A 2 10.42 -3.39 -19.96
C ARG A 2 10.01 -3.95 -21.34
N TYR A 3 9.95 -3.10 -22.37
CA TYR A 3 9.66 -3.51 -23.75
C TYR A 3 10.77 -4.37 -24.39
N TYR A 4 12.04 -3.99 -24.19
CA TYR A 4 13.20 -4.72 -24.70
C TYR A 4 13.30 -6.12 -24.08
N ASP A 5 13.08 -6.23 -22.77
CA ASP A 5 12.99 -7.49 -22.03
C ASP A 5 11.91 -8.38 -22.64
N LYS A 6 10.67 -7.87 -22.72
CA LYS A 6 9.52 -8.60 -23.27
C LYS A 6 9.69 -9.02 -24.74
N LYS A 7 10.50 -8.32 -25.52
CA LYS A 7 10.74 -8.61 -26.94
C LYS A 7 12.04 -9.36 -27.19
N ASP A 8 12.77 -9.71 -26.13
CA ASP A 8 14.09 -10.34 -26.21
C ASP A 8 15.05 -9.58 -27.16
N ILE A 9 15.03 -8.25 -27.04
CA ILE A 9 15.89 -7.36 -27.82
C ILE A 9 17.08 -6.96 -26.95
N GLU A 10 18.29 -7.30 -27.37
CA GLU A 10 19.51 -6.96 -26.67
C GLU A 10 19.90 -5.48 -26.90
N PRO A 11 19.86 -4.62 -25.86
CA PRO A 11 20.28 -3.25 -25.98
C PRO A 11 21.81 -3.13 -25.93
N LEU A 12 22.39 -2.15 -26.64
CA LEU A 12 23.83 -1.88 -26.57
C LEU A 12 24.28 -1.54 -25.14
N PHE A 13 23.45 -0.77 -24.42
CA PHE A 13 23.62 -0.49 -23.00
C PHE A 13 22.27 -0.65 -22.29
N PRO A 14 22.12 -1.63 -21.39
CA PRO A 14 20.85 -1.89 -20.73
C PRO A 14 20.52 -0.79 -19.72
N PHE A 15 19.24 -0.71 -19.33
CA PHE A 15 18.83 0.22 -18.29
C PHE A 15 19.55 -0.08 -16.96
N GLY A 16 20.01 0.97 -16.30
CA GLY A 16 20.79 0.87 -15.07
C GLY A 16 22.26 0.49 -15.27
N HIS A 17 22.73 0.33 -16.51
CA HIS A 17 24.13 0.02 -16.78
C HIS A 17 25.06 1.20 -16.46
N GLY A 18 26.19 0.89 -15.82
CA GLY A 18 27.26 1.84 -15.57
C GLY A 18 28.56 1.12 -15.24
N LEU A 19 29.65 1.54 -15.86
CA LEU A 19 30.98 1.01 -15.54
C LEU A 19 31.58 1.70 -14.31
N SER A 20 32.49 1.01 -13.64
CA SER A 20 33.25 1.50 -12.50
C SER A 20 34.75 1.21 -12.69
N TYR A 21 35.60 2.00 -12.05
CA TYR A 21 37.05 1.73 -11.98
C TYR A 21 37.41 0.65 -10.95
N THR A 22 36.41 0.07 -10.30
CA THR A 22 36.53 -1.07 -9.39
C THR A 22 35.45 -2.10 -9.69
N THR A 23 35.57 -3.30 -9.12
CA THR A 23 34.60 -4.38 -9.28
C THR A 23 33.85 -4.63 -7.98
N PHE A 24 32.60 -5.10 -8.10
CA PHE A 24 31.75 -5.41 -6.96
C PHE A 24 31.15 -6.81 -7.07
N GLU A 25 31.06 -7.48 -5.93
CA GLU A 25 30.46 -8.81 -5.75
C GLU A 25 29.25 -8.70 -4.84
N TYR A 26 28.23 -9.54 -5.10
CA TYR A 26 26.95 -9.54 -4.41
C TYR A 26 26.73 -10.93 -3.83
N ASN A 27 26.55 -11.02 -2.52
CA ASN A 27 26.43 -12.28 -1.80
C ASN A 27 25.35 -12.21 -0.71
N ASN A 28 25.01 -13.36 -0.13
CA ASN A 28 24.13 -13.47 1.04
C ASN A 28 22.78 -12.76 0.87
N LEU A 29 22.14 -12.91 -0.30
CA LEU A 29 20.77 -12.40 -0.49
C LEU A 29 19.84 -13.05 0.54
N LYS A 30 19.08 -12.22 1.25
CA LYS A 30 18.05 -12.64 2.20
C LYS A 30 16.74 -11.96 1.87
N VAL A 31 15.68 -12.75 1.81
CA VAL A 31 14.29 -12.29 1.73
C VAL A 31 13.68 -12.51 3.10
N GLY A 32 13.05 -11.47 3.67
CA GLY A 32 12.65 -11.42 5.07
C GLY A 32 11.65 -12.50 5.49
N ALA A 33 10.88 -13.02 4.53
CA ALA A 33 9.96 -14.13 4.73
C ALA A 33 9.77 -14.92 3.43
N ALA A 34 9.55 -16.24 3.54
CA ALA A 34 9.18 -17.08 2.40
C ALA A 34 7.71 -16.87 1.99
N GLU A 35 6.86 -16.56 2.97
CA GLU A 35 5.45 -16.22 2.79
C GLU A 35 5.14 -14.92 3.52
N TYR A 36 4.26 -14.09 2.95
CA TYR A 36 4.04 -12.73 3.42
C TYR A 36 2.57 -12.31 3.23
N ASP A 37 2.00 -11.58 4.21
CA ASP A 37 0.65 -10.99 4.15
C ASP A 37 0.49 -9.63 4.87
N SER A 38 1.60 -9.09 5.40
CA SER A 38 1.60 -7.88 6.22
C SER A 38 1.40 -6.64 5.35
N PRO A 39 0.88 -5.52 5.87
CA PRO A 39 0.86 -4.26 5.14
C PRO A 39 2.21 -3.51 5.12
N GLU A 40 3.20 -3.93 5.93
CA GLU A 40 4.43 -3.16 6.22
C GLU A 40 5.52 -3.23 5.14
N GLY A 41 5.30 -4.00 4.08
CA GLY A 41 6.33 -4.44 3.13
C GLY A 41 7.15 -5.66 3.57
N ILE A 42 7.91 -6.22 2.63
CA ILE A 42 8.89 -7.28 2.87
C ILE A 42 10.31 -6.73 2.72
N GLN A 43 11.18 -7.08 3.67
CA GLN A 43 12.58 -6.67 3.61
C GLN A 43 13.39 -7.60 2.71
N VAL A 44 14.22 -7.02 1.84
CA VAL A 44 15.21 -7.74 1.03
C VAL A 44 16.58 -7.16 1.33
N SER A 45 17.58 -7.99 1.63
CA SER A 45 18.95 -7.53 1.87
C SER A 45 20.00 -8.34 1.12
N VAL A 46 21.10 -7.69 0.75
CA VAL A 46 22.24 -8.30 0.06
C VAL A 46 23.53 -7.70 0.61
N ASP A 47 24.57 -8.51 0.71
CA ASP A 47 25.91 -8.03 1.04
C ASP A 47 26.65 -7.67 -0.26
N VAL A 48 27.20 -6.46 -0.32
CA VAL A 48 27.97 -5.98 -1.47
C VAL A 48 29.40 -5.69 -1.05
N THR A 49 30.34 -6.33 -1.75
CA THR A 49 31.78 -6.24 -1.49
C THR A 49 32.47 -5.54 -2.64
N ASN A 50 33.34 -4.56 -2.35
CA ASN A 50 34.25 -4.01 -3.35
C ASN A 50 35.49 -4.91 -3.47
N THR A 51 35.58 -5.63 -4.58
CA THR A 51 36.64 -6.61 -4.84
C THR A 51 37.84 -6.03 -5.61
N GLY A 52 37.78 -4.78 -6.03
CA GLY A 52 38.87 -4.13 -6.76
C GLY A 52 39.81 -3.32 -5.86
N ALA A 53 40.86 -2.76 -6.47
CA ALA A 53 41.94 -2.05 -5.77
C ALA A 53 41.65 -0.56 -5.51
N ARG A 54 40.48 -0.04 -5.90
CA ARG A 54 40.11 1.37 -5.76
C ARG A 54 38.78 1.51 -5.05
N ALA A 55 38.62 2.58 -4.28
CA ALA A 55 37.33 2.94 -3.73
C ALA A 55 36.33 3.25 -4.85
N GLY A 56 35.07 2.84 -4.67
CA GLY A 56 34.02 3.01 -5.67
C GLY A 56 32.65 3.25 -5.07
N LYS A 57 31.70 3.64 -5.92
CA LYS A 57 30.27 3.71 -5.56
C LYS A 57 29.52 2.74 -6.46
N GLU A 58 28.77 1.82 -5.86
CA GLU A 58 27.92 0.87 -6.56
C GLU A 58 26.45 1.30 -6.45
N VAL A 59 25.66 1.11 -7.51
CA VAL A 59 24.21 1.33 -7.50
C VAL A 59 23.52 -0.04 -7.54
N VAL A 60 23.21 -0.55 -6.36
CA VAL A 60 22.51 -1.83 -6.16
C VAL A 60 21.06 -1.65 -6.56
N GLN A 61 20.59 -2.42 -7.54
CA GLN A 61 19.24 -2.30 -8.09
C GLN A 61 18.41 -3.53 -7.74
N LEU A 62 17.20 -3.31 -7.23
CA LEU A 62 16.23 -4.35 -6.91
C LEU A 62 15.07 -4.31 -7.91
N TYR A 63 14.92 -5.41 -8.63
CA TYR A 63 13.81 -5.66 -9.54
C TYR A 63 12.88 -6.72 -8.95
N VAL A 64 11.60 -6.61 -9.25
CA VAL A 64 10.58 -7.62 -8.92
C VAL A 64 10.00 -8.19 -10.20
N ARG A 65 9.85 -9.50 -10.22
CA ARG A 65 9.14 -10.26 -11.26
C ARG A 65 7.95 -10.96 -10.63
N ASP A 66 6.80 -10.78 -11.26
CA ASP A 66 5.58 -11.52 -10.95
C ASP A 66 5.54 -12.78 -11.81
N VAL A 67 5.58 -13.96 -11.19
CA VAL A 67 5.71 -15.24 -11.90
C VAL A 67 4.42 -15.61 -12.63
N ALA A 68 3.27 -15.27 -12.05
CA ALA A 68 1.96 -15.65 -12.55
C ALA A 68 0.95 -14.53 -12.27
N SER A 69 0.95 -13.51 -13.13
CA SER A 69 -0.05 -12.44 -13.09
C SER A 69 -1.20 -12.70 -14.04
N THR A 70 -2.41 -12.30 -13.65
CA THR A 70 -3.58 -12.35 -14.54
C THR A 70 -3.50 -11.31 -15.67
N LEU A 71 -2.77 -10.21 -15.46
CA LEU A 71 -2.51 -9.20 -16.47
C LEU A 71 -1.13 -9.38 -17.11
N ALA A 72 -1.01 -8.94 -18.37
CA ALA A 72 0.25 -8.95 -19.08
C ALA A 72 1.24 -7.94 -18.47
N ARG A 73 2.06 -8.40 -17.53
CA ARG A 73 3.10 -7.59 -16.88
C ARG A 73 4.43 -7.61 -17.64
N PRO A 74 5.30 -6.60 -17.44
CA PRO A 74 6.71 -6.71 -17.81
C PRO A 74 7.36 -7.89 -17.10
N GLU A 75 8.37 -8.52 -17.72
CA GLU A 75 9.10 -9.64 -17.11
C GLU A 75 9.68 -9.30 -15.75
N LYS A 76 10.19 -8.08 -15.60
CA LYS A 76 10.63 -7.53 -14.32
C LYS A 76 10.54 -6.02 -14.31
N GLU A 77 10.47 -5.46 -13.11
CA GLU A 77 10.32 -4.03 -12.88
C GLU A 77 11.24 -3.56 -11.76
N LEU A 78 11.98 -2.48 -11.97
CA LEU A 78 12.76 -1.84 -10.90
C LEU A 78 11.80 -1.33 -9.82
N LYS A 79 12.03 -1.71 -8.58
CA LYS A 79 11.24 -1.27 -7.41
C LYS A 79 12.04 -0.42 -6.44
N ALA A 80 13.35 -0.67 -6.31
CA ALA A 80 14.21 0.15 -5.47
C ALA A 80 15.66 0.14 -5.97
N PHE A 81 16.44 1.12 -5.55
CA PHE A 81 17.89 1.13 -5.75
C PHE A 81 18.57 1.86 -4.60
N HIS A 82 19.81 1.45 -4.29
CA HIS A 82 20.64 2.10 -3.28
C HIS A 82 22.05 2.31 -3.81
N LYS A 83 22.57 3.53 -3.61
CA LYS A 83 23.95 3.87 -3.94
C LYS A 83 24.82 3.76 -2.70
N VAL A 84 25.79 2.85 -2.72
CA VAL A 84 26.69 2.59 -1.60
C VAL A 84 28.14 2.90 -1.98
N ARG A 85 28.89 3.59 -1.12
CA ARG A 85 30.32 3.78 -1.27
C ARG A 85 31.06 2.69 -0.50
N LEU A 86 32.04 2.06 -1.14
CA LEU A 86 32.85 1.00 -0.56
C LEU A 86 34.35 1.27 -0.80
N GLU A 87 35.15 1.16 0.25
CA GLU A 87 36.61 1.10 0.15
C GLU A 87 37.06 -0.29 -0.35
N PRO A 88 38.29 -0.47 -0.89
CA PRO A 88 38.79 -1.77 -1.34
C PRO A 88 38.68 -2.86 -0.25
N GLY A 89 38.06 -3.99 -0.58
CA GLY A 89 37.81 -5.11 0.34
C GLY A 89 36.69 -4.88 1.35
N GLU A 90 36.05 -3.70 1.39
CA GLU A 90 34.92 -3.42 2.28
C GLU A 90 33.67 -4.15 1.81
N THR A 91 32.89 -4.66 2.76
CA THR A 91 31.55 -5.23 2.54
C THR A 91 30.51 -4.42 3.29
N LYS A 92 29.41 -4.04 2.62
CA LYS A 92 28.24 -3.41 3.26
C LYS A 92 26.98 -4.17 2.92
N ARG A 93 26.09 -4.30 3.90
CA ARG A 93 24.73 -4.79 3.69
C ARG A 93 23.87 -3.66 3.14
N VAL A 94 23.23 -3.92 2.02
CA VAL A 94 22.21 -3.06 1.43
C VAL A 94 20.86 -3.70 1.69
N THR A 95 19.95 -2.92 2.25
CA THR A 95 18.60 -3.35 2.63
C THR A 95 17.58 -2.53 1.86
N PHE A 96 16.55 -3.20 1.35
CA PHE A 96 15.42 -2.62 0.64
C PHE A 96 14.14 -3.00 1.37
N GLU A 97 13.23 -2.04 1.49
CA GLU A 97 11.87 -2.28 1.94
C GLU A 97 10.96 -2.31 0.71
N LEU A 98 10.43 -3.49 0.38
CA LEU A 98 9.44 -3.66 -0.69
C LEU A 98 8.05 -3.51 -0.09
N ALA A 99 7.50 -2.30 -0.13
CA ALA A 99 6.12 -2.06 0.25
C ALA A 99 5.12 -2.77 -0.69
N HIS A 100 3.88 -2.93 -0.23
CA HIS A 100 2.85 -3.67 -0.95
C HIS A 100 2.55 -3.10 -2.35
N ASP A 101 2.73 -1.79 -2.54
CA ASP A 101 2.59 -1.09 -3.82
C ASP A 101 3.64 -1.49 -4.84
N ALA A 102 4.81 -1.95 -4.39
CA ALA A 102 5.83 -2.52 -5.27
C ALA A 102 5.32 -3.77 -5.99
N LEU A 103 4.36 -4.50 -5.41
CA LEU A 103 3.78 -5.72 -5.99
C LEU A 103 2.54 -5.43 -6.83
N ALA A 104 1.87 -4.32 -6.55
CA ALA A 104 0.58 -3.98 -7.12
C ALA A 104 0.65 -3.54 -8.59
N TYR A 105 -0.46 -3.75 -9.29
CA TYR A 105 -0.76 -3.16 -10.59
C TYR A 105 -2.14 -2.48 -10.54
N TYR A 106 -2.39 -1.54 -11.43
CA TYR A 106 -3.68 -0.87 -11.51
C TYR A 106 -4.69 -1.73 -12.29
N THR A 107 -5.82 -2.06 -11.67
CA THR A 107 -6.93 -2.78 -12.32
C THR A 107 -8.09 -1.82 -12.60
N THR A 108 -8.57 -1.85 -13.85
CA THR A 108 -9.73 -1.05 -14.27
C THR A 108 -11.04 -1.57 -13.67
N GLN A 109 -11.11 -2.85 -13.32
CA GLN A 109 -12.32 -3.48 -12.77
C GLN A 109 -12.59 -2.99 -11.34
N GLN A 110 -11.54 -2.87 -10.52
CA GLN A 110 -11.65 -2.40 -9.13
C GLN A 110 -11.34 -0.90 -8.99
N LYS A 111 -11.06 -0.21 -10.11
CA LYS A 111 -10.62 1.20 -10.16
C LYS A 111 -9.51 1.51 -9.14
N GLY A 112 -8.60 0.57 -8.93
CA GLY A 112 -7.65 0.60 -7.83
C GLY A 112 -6.41 -0.23 -8.08
N TRP A 113 -5.46 -0.16 -7.15
CA TRP A 113 -4.23 -0.96 -7.21
C TRP A 113 -4.43 -2.28 -6.49
N LEU A 114 -4.11 -3.38 -7.16
CA LEU A 114 -4.24 -4.73 -6.65
C LEU A 114 -2.87 -5.42 -6.70
N ALA A 115 -2.44 -5.95 -5.57
CA ALA A 115 -1.38 -6.96 -5.51
C ALA A 115 -2.05 -8.33 -5.40
N GLU A 116 -1.84 -9.18 -6.41
CA GLU A 116 -2.40 -10.53 -6.45
C GLU A 116 -1.59 -11.50 -5.60
N ALA A 117 -2.27 -12.38 -4.88
CA ALA A 117 -1.64 -13.53 -4.25
C ALA A 117 -0.87 -14.35 -5.29
N GLY A 118 0.34 -14.76 -4.95
CA GLY A 118 1.20 -15.44 -5.91
C GLY A 118 2.66 -15.38 -5.56
N GLN A 119 3.47 -16.03 -6.40
CA GLN A 119 4.91 -16.08 -6.25
C GLN A 119 5.57 -14.88 -6.94
N PHE A 120 6.43 -14.19 -6.19
CA PHE A 120 7.25 -13.10 -6.68
C PHE A 120 8.72 -13.47 -6.60
N GLU A 121 9.48 -13.12 -7.64
CA GLU A 121 10.93 -13.21 -7.67
C GLU A 121 11.52 -11.83 -7.41
N VAL A 122 12.52 -11.78 -6.52
CA VAL A 122 13.36 -10.60 -6.30
C VAL A 122 14.69 -10.82 -6.99
N LEU A 123 15.07 -9.85 -7.83
CA LEU A 123 16.24 -9.91 -8.70
C LEU A 123 17.12 -8.72 -8.36
N VAL A 124 18.30 -8.97 -7.82
CA VAL A 124 19.24 -7.93 -7.40
C VAL A 124 20.46 -7.92 -8.32
N GLY A 125 20.81 -6.75 -8.83
CA GLY A 125 21.87 -6.62 -9.82
C GLY A 125 22.52 -5.24 -9.87
N SER A 126 23.48 -5.12 -10.80
CA SER A 126 24.15 -3.86 -11.15
C SER A 126 23.51 -3.21 -12.39
N SER A 127 22.67 -3.93 -13.14
CA SER A 127 21.80 -3.37 -14.19
C SER A 127 20.60 -4.27 -14.45
N SER A 128 19.66 -3.83 -15.30
CA SER A 128 18.51 -4.64 -15.74
C SER A 128 18.87 -5.91 -16.52
N ARG A 129 20.12 -6.08 -16.96
CA ARG A 129 20.63 -7.31 -17.61
C ARG A 129 21.73 -8.00 -16.81
N ASP A 130 22.24 -7.35 -15.77
CA ASP A 130 23.34 -7.85 -14.95
C ASP A 130 22.82 -8.17 -13.53
N ILE A 131 22.05 -9.26 -13.45
CA ILE A 131 21.47 -9.78 -12.21
C ILE A 131 22.48 -10.71 -11.55
N ARG A 132 22.79 -10.44 -10.28
CA ARG A 132 23.85 -11.11 -9.52
C ARG A 132 23.32 -12.01 -8.41
N ALA A 133 22.13 -11.72 -7.90
CA ALA A 133 21.48 -12.55 -6.90
C ALA A 133 19.95 -12.57 -7.12
N GLN A 134 19.32 -13.69 -6.78
CA GLN A 134 17.89 -13.87 -6.91
C GLN A 134 17.31 -14.65 -5.73
N GLY A 135 16.07 -14.32 -5.37
CA GLY A 135 15.30 -14.98 -4.32
C GLY A 135 13.82 -14.94 -4.66
N ALA A 136 12.99 -15.60 -3.86
CA ALA A 136 11.56 -15.61 -4.07
C ALA A 136 10.79 -15.58 -2.75
N PHE A 137 9.55 -15.10 -2.81
CA PHE A 137 8.57 -15.17 -1.73
C PHE A 137 7.16 -15.30 -2.31
N THR A 138 6.22 -15.70 -1.46
CA THR A 138 4.80 -15.84 -1.83
C THR A 138 3.95 -14.83 -1.08
N LEU A 139 3.18 -14.03 -1.81
CA LEU A 139 2.10 -13.23 -1.23
C LEU A 139 0.88 -14.14 -1.01
N ILE A 140 0.44 -14.30 0.24
CA ILE A 140 -0.57 -15.31 0.61
C ILE A 140 -1.99 -14.90 0.17
N ARG A 141 -2.27 -13.59 0.11
CA ARG A 141 -3.61 -13.06 -0.19
C ARG A 141 -3.55 -11.83 -1.06
N ASP A 142 -4.61 -11.64 -1.84
CA ASP A 142 -4.85 -10.41 -2.58
C ASP A 142 -4.91 -9.22 -1.63
N ALA A 143 -4.29 -8.13 -2.04
CA ALA A 143 -4.30 -6.89 -1.29
C ALA A 143 -4.64 -5.73 -2.19
N LEU A 144 -5.75 -5.05 -1.86
CA LEU A 144 -6.04 -3.72 -2.38
C LEU A 144 -5.06 -2.74 -1.76
N VAL A 145 -4.18 -2.20 -2.60
CA VAL A 145 -3.14 -1.29 -2.19
C VAL A 145 -3.62 0.15 -2.38
N ARG A 146 -3.48 0.97 -1.35
CA ARG A 146 -3.55 2.42 -1.49
C ARG A 146 -2.15 2.89 -1.88
N VAL A 147 -1.90 3.09 -3.17
CA VAL A 147 -0.60 3.58 -3.63
C VAL A 147 -0.40 5.00 -3.12
N ARG A 148 0.69 5.20 -2.37
CA ARG A 148 1.16 6.53 -2.00
C ARG A 148 1.65 7.21 -3.28
N ALA A 149 1.17 8.42 -3.58
CA ALA A 149 1.73 9.18 -4.70
C ALA A 149 3.21 9.46 -4.42
N ALA A 150 4.09 9.11 -5.38
CA ALA A 150 5.52 9.29 -5.23
C ALA A 150 5.87 10.78 -5.13
N GLY A 151 6.28 11.24 -3.95
CA GLY A 151 6.72 12.62 -3.69
C GLY A 151 6.15 13.29 -2.45
N GLU A 152 5.23 12.65 -1.72
CA GLU A 152 4.59 13.27 -0.56
C GLU A 152 5.21 12.79 0.76
N GLU A 153 6.14 13.59 1.29
CA GLU A 153 6.35 13.63 2.73
C GLU A 153 5.07 14.18 3.39
N GLY A 154 4.20 13.29 3.85
CA GLY A 154 3.07 13.64 4.70
C GLY A 154 1.77 12.96 4.29
N GLY A 155 1.28 12.05 5.13
CA GLY A 155 -0.13 11.70 5.29
C GLY A 155 -0.84 10.81 4.26
N LEU A 156 -1.92 10.16 4.73
CA LEU A 156 -2.98 9.49 3.97
C LEU A 156 -3.91 10.54 3.35
N ARG A 157 -4.14 10.48 2.04
CA ARG A 157 -5.20 11.26 1.40
C ARG A 157 -6.56 10.63 1.67
N LEU A 158 -7.53 11.48 2.00
CA LEU A 158 -8.93 11.10 2.12
C LEU A 158 -9.56 11.05 0.72
N ASP A 159 -10.22 9.95 0.38
CA ASP A 159 -10.91 9.77 -0.91
C ASP A 159 -12.27 9.08 -0.71
N LEU A 160 -12.99 8.81 -1.81
CA LEU A 160 -14.32 8.15 -1.75
C LEU A 160 -14.27 6.70 -1.23
N ASN A 161 -13.09 6.09 -1.21
CA ASN A 161 -12.84 4.74 -0.70
C ASN A 161 -12.38 4.75 0.77
N THR A 162 -12.17 5.92 1.37
CA THR A 162 -11.97 6.07 2.80
C THR A 162 -13.26 5.75 3.56
N PRO A 163 -13.22 4.95 4.65
CA PRO A 163 -14.40 4.65 5.45
C PRO A 163 -15.10 5.92 5.92
N LEU A 164 -16.43 5.95 5.86
CA LEU A 164 -17.23 7.12 6.24
C LEU A 164 -16.88 7.61 7.65
N GLY A 165 -16.59 6.68 8.57
CA GLY A 165 -16.21 7.04 9.93
C GLY A 165 -14.88 7.79 10.05
N GLN A 166 -13.94 7.58 9.12
CA GLN A 166 -12.69 8.35 9.06
C GLN A 166 -12.93 9.73 8.43
N LEU A 167 -13.76 9.80 7.38
CA LEU A 167 -14.15 11.09 6.77
C LEU A 167 -14.88 12.00 7.76
N LEU A 168 -15.77 11.44 8.59
CA LEU A 168 -16.51 12.20 9.60
C LEU A 168 -15.69 12.56 10.84
N ALA A 169 -14.59 11.83 11.10
CA ALA A 169 -13.67 12.16 12.18
C ALA A 169 -12.76 13.35 11.84
N HIS A 170 -12.53 13.61 10.54
CA HIS A 170 -11.74 14.73 10.05
C HIS A 170 -12.63 15.97 9.86
N GLU A 171 -12.22 17.12 10.41
CA GLU A 171 -13.04 18.34 10.44
C GLU A 171 -13.37 18.87 9.03
N GLU A 172 -12.37 18.99 8.15
CA GLU A 172 -12.58 19.52 6.80
C GLU A 172 -13.38 18.56 5.90
N ALA A 173 -13.07 17.25 5.93
CA ALA A 173 -13.85 16.25 5.20
C ALA A 173 -15.31 16.14 5.73
N ARG A 174 -15.53 16.26 7.04
CA ARG A 174 -16.87 16.35 7.61
C ARG A 174 -17.62 17.57 7.09
N ALA A 175 -16.98 18.73 6.98
CA ALA A 175 -17.61 19.94 6.47
C ALA A 175 -18.07 19.78 5.01
N ILE A 176 -17.27 19.12 4.16
CA ILE A 176 -17.64 18.77 2.78
C ILE A 176 -18.91 17.90 2.77
N LEU A 177 -18.99 16.89 3.64
CA LEU A 177 -20.14 15.99 3.72
C LEU A 177 -21.39 16.68 4.29
N VAL A 178 -21.25 17.50 5.34
CA VAL A 178 -22.37 18.25 5.94
C VAL A 178 -22.96 19.26 4.96
N LYS A 179 -22.12 19.91 4.13
CA LYS A 179 -22.57 20.84 3.09
C LYS A 179 -23.50 20.18 2.06
N ARG A 180 -23.31 18.88 1.78
CA ARG A 180 -24.09 18.13 0.78
C ARG A 180 -25.24 17.33 1.38
N PHE A 181 -25.03 16.78 2.58
CA PHE A 181 -25.95 15.86 3.23
C PHE A 181 -26.16 16.22 4.71
N PRO A 182 -26.68 17.42 5.03
CA PRO A 182 -26.80 17.88 6.41
C PRO A 182 -27.66 16.96 7.28
N ASP A 183 -28.79 16.48 6.73
CA ASP A 183 -29.73 15.64 7.45
C ASP A 183 -29.26 14.18 7.61
N VAL A 184 -28.31 13.75 6.77
CA VAL A 184 -27.83 12.38 6.75
C VAL A 184 -26.69 12.22 7.75
N VAL A 185 -25.74 13.17 7.79
CA VAL A 185 -24.54 13.09 8.64
C VAL A 185 -24.90 12.99 10.14
N ASP A 186 -25.95 13.69 10.57
CA ASP A 186 -26.41 13.69 11.97
C ASP A 186 -27.47 12.61 12.27
N SER A 187 -27.80 11.77 11.28
CA SER A 187 -28.79 10.71 11.44
C SER A 187 -28.24 9.52 12.24
N PRO A 188 -29.05 8.86 13.08
CA PRO A 188 -28.67 7.61 13.75
C PRO A 188 -28.24 6.49 12.80
N GLN A 189 -28.70 6.54 11.54
CA GLN A 189 -28.42 5.57 10.49
C GLN A 189 -26.96 5.65 10.01
N VAL A 190 -26.33 6.83 10.05
CA VAL A 190 -24.91 7.00 9.66
C VAL A 190 -23.96 6.20 10.56
N ALA A 191 -24.32 5.98 11.83
CA ALA A 191 -23.54 5.14 12.73
C ALA A 191 -23.39 3.68 12.22
N MET A 192 -24.38 3.19 11.45
CA MET A 192 -24.33 1.85 10.85
C MET A 192 -23.48 1.81 9.58
N ALA A 193 -23.25 2.97 8.95
CA ALA A 193 -22.49 3.12 7.72
C ALA A 193 -21.02 3.51 7.94
N MET A 194 -20.58 3.75 9.18
CA MET A 194 -19.22 4.20 9.53
C MET A 194 -18.08 3.31 9.00
N GLY A 195 -18.35 2.02 8.79
CA GLY A 195 -17.39 1.03 8.27
C GLY A 195 -17.38 0.89 6.74
N PHE A 196 -18.31 1.54 6.03
CA PHE A 196 -18.42 1.50 4.58
C PHE A 196 -17.83 2.78 3.96
N SER A 197 -17.34 2.69 2.73
CA SER A 197 -16.91 3.85 1.94
C SER A 197 -18.09 4.57 1.28
N LEU A 198 -17.90 5.80 0.82
CA LEU A 198 -18.95 6.55 0.12
C LEU A 198 -19.35 5.86 -1.20
N GLU A 199 -18.39 5.27 -1.91
CA GLU A 199 -18.67 4.45 -3.11
C GLU A 199 -19.54 3.23 -2.79
N GLN A 200 -19.27 2.55 -1.67
CA GLN A 200 -20.07 1.40 -1.25
C GLN A 200 -21.49 1.84 -0.84
N ILE A 201 -21.62 2.95 -0.12
CA ILE A 201 -22.92 3.50 0.30
C ILE A 201 -23.73 3.94 -0.92
N ALA A 202 -23.09 4.53 -1.93
CA ALA A 202 -23.75 4.91 -3.17
C ALA A 202 -24.38 3.72 -3.90
N GLY A 203 -23.77 2.53 -3.80
CA GLY A 203 -24.35 1.29 -4.32
C GLY A 203 -25.69 0.90 -3.66
N PHE A 204 -25.94 1.34 -2.42
CA PHE A 204 -27.20 1.08 -1.70
C PHE A 204 -28.20 2.24 -1.80
N ALA A 205 -27.74 3.45 -2.11
CA ALA A 205 -28.56 4.65 -2.20
C ALA A 205 -28.17 5.52 -3.42
N PRO A 206 -28.33 5.00 -4.65
CA PRO A 206 -27.87 5.68 -5.87
C PRO A 206 -28.61 7.00 -6.16
N GLU A 207 -29.84 7.14 -5.66
CA GLU A 207 -30.65 8.36 -5.78
C GLU A 207 -30.09 9.53 -4.95
N MET A 208 -29.35 9.22 -3.88
CA MET A 208 -28.77 10.20 -2.97
C MET A 208 -27.31 10.51 -3.32
N PHE A 209 -26.56 9.50 -3.77
CA PHE A 209 -25.15 9.59 -4.15
C PHE A 209 -24.99 9.39 -5.66
N THR A 210 -25.45 10.36 -6.44
CA THR A 210 -25.30 10.33 -7.90
C THR A 210 -23.82 10.45 -8.30
N GLU A 211 -23.46 9.99 -9.50
CA GLU A 211 -22.08 10.07 -10.01
C GLU A 211 -21.55 11.51 -9.99
N GLU A 212 -22.39 12.49 -10.32
CA GLU A 212 -22.05 13.92 -10.29
C GLU A 212 -21.72 14.41 -8.87
N VAL A 213 -22.49 13.98 -7.87
CA VAL A 213 -22.28 14.34 -6.48
C VAL A 213 -21.02 13.68 -5.93
N LEU A 214 -20.79 12.40 -6.25
CA LEU A 214 -19.58 11.69 -5.86
C LEU A 214 -18.32 12.30 -6.50
N HIS A 215 -18.40 12.69 -7.77
CA HIS A 215 -17.30 13.35 -8.47
C HIS A 215 -16.95 14.69 -7.81
N SER A 216 -17.96 15.50 -7.50
CA SER A 216 -17.80 16.77 -6.78
C SER A 216 -17.18 16.57 -5.39
N ILE A 217 -17.57 15.52 -4.66
CA ILE A 217 -16.98 15.20 -3.35
C ILE A 217 -15.53 14.73 -3.50
N ALA A 218 -15.22 13.91 -4.51
CA ALA A 218 -13.87 13.46 -4.79
C ALA A 218 -12.92 14.63 -5.10
N GLU A 219 -13.38 15.60 -5.88
CA GLU A 219 -12.60 16.81 -6.19
C GLU A 219 -12.33 17.66 -4.94
N GLU A 220 -13.35 17.88 -4.09
CA GLU A 220 -13.17 18.64 -2.85
C GLU A 220 -12.26 17.90 -1.85
N LEU A 221 -12.38 16.57 -1.73
CA LEU A 221 -11.50 15.74 -0.88
C LEU A 221 -10.05 15.73 -1.38
N ALA A 222 -9.85 15.73 -2.71
CA ALA A 222 -8.51 15.76 -3.31
C ALA A 222 -7.74 17.07 -3.04
N GLN A 223 -8.45 18.16 -2.72
CA GLN A 223 -7.87 19.46 -2.36
C GLN A 223 -7.43 19.54 -0.89
N LEU A 224 -7.83 18.57 -0.05
CA LEU A 224 -7.46 18.56 1.36
C LEU A 224 -5.97 18.22 1.55
N ALA A 225 -5.39 18.76 2.61
CA ALA A 225 -4.06 18.37 3.05
C ALA A 225 -4.05 16.89 3.45
N PRO A 226 -2.96 16.16 3.16
CA PRO A 226 -2.88 14.75 3.52
C PRO A 226 -2.79 14.57 5.05
N VAL A 227 -3.51 13.58 5.55
CA VAL A 227 -3.81 13.37 6.98
C VAL A 227 -2.78 12.43 7.61
N THR A 228 -2.25 12.71 8.78
CA THR A 228 -1.26 11.80 9.40
C THR A 228 -1.87 10.43 9.74
N ALA A 229 -1.02 9.39 9.87
CA ALA A 229 -1.49 8.04 10.22
C ALA A 229 -2.22 7.97 11.58
N GLU A 230 -1.92 8.91 12.48
CA GLU A 230 -2.54 9.02 13.80
C GLU A 230 -3.94 9.66 13.72
N GLU A 231 -4.13 10.64 12.83
CA GLU A 231 -5.42 11.28 12.54
C GLU A 231 -6.34 10.40 11.69
N ALA A 232 -5.79 9.53 10.83
CA ALA A 232 -6.55 8.58 10.02
C ALA A 232 -7.02 7.34 10.80
N ALA A 233 -6.48 7.11 12.01
CA ALA A 233 -6.93 6.04 12.86
C ALA A 233 -8.36 6.34 13.34
N LEU A 234 -9.31 5.46 13.05
CA LEU A 234 -10.67 5.54 13.61
C LEU A 234 -10.53 5.77 15.12
N PRO A 235 -11.18 6.82 15.69
CA PRO A 235 -11.11 7.04 17.13
C PRO A 235 -11.52 5.74 17.79
N LYS A 236 -10.61 5.15 18.59
CA LYS A 236 -10.84 3.88 19.27
C LYS A 236 -12.26 3.95 19.81
N LEU A 237 -13.13 3.03 19.36
CA LEU A 237 -14.55 2.91 19.71
C LEU A 237 -14.70 2.66 21.23
N GLY A 238 -14.18 3.54 22.06
CA GLY A 238 -14.12 3.41 23.51
C GLY A 238 -15.36 3.98 24.16
N LEU A 239 -16.01 4.96 23.56
CA LEU A 239 -17.22 5.57 24.13
C LEU A 239 -18.50 4.89 23.65
N VAL A 240 -18.64 4.67 22.32
CA VAL A 240 -19.85 4.08 21.73
C VAL A 240 -19.99 2.61 22.13
N GLN A 241 -18.89 1.86 22.21
CA GLN A 241 -18.91 0.46 22.65
C GLN A 241 -19.18 0.34 24.16
N ARG A 242 -18.70 1.28 24.99
CA ARG A 242 -19.08 1.36 26.43
C ARG A 242 -20.54 1.77 26.62
N LEU A 243 -21.07 2.65 25.78
CA LEU A 243 -22.48 3.05 25.78
C LEU A 243 -23.39 1.90 25.33
N LEU A 244 -23.03 1.19 24.26
CA LEU A 244 -23.75 0.00 23.78
C LEU A 244 -23.72 -1.15 24.80
N VAL A 245 -22.58 -1.38 25.47
CA VAL A 245 -22.47 -2.37 26.56
C VAL A 245 -23.29 -1.95 27.78
N LYS A 246 -23.31 -0.65 28.14
CA LYS A 246 -24.18 -0.13 29.21
C LYS A 246 -25.66 -0.22 28.85
N LEU A 247 -26.06 0.09 27.61
CA LEU A 247 -27.43 -0.04 27.12
C LEU A 247 -27.88 -1.50 27.06
N ALA A 248 -27.00 -2.41 26.61
CA ALA A 248 -27.27 -3.85 26.58
C ALA A 248 -27.45 -4.42 27.99
N ARG A 249 -26.60 -4.01 28.96
CA ARG A 249 -26.78 -4.36 30.38
C ARG A 249 -28.06 -3.78 30.99
N TRP A 250 -28.44 -2.55 30.61
CA TRP A 250 -29.68 -1.92 31.06
C TRP A 250 -30.93 -2.60 30.48
N ARG A 251 -30.90 -3.04 29.21
CA ARG A 251 -31.97 -3.84 28.60
C ARG A 251 -32.06 -5.25 29.21
N ALA A 252 -30.94 -5.91 29.46
CA ALA A 252 -30.90 -7.23 30.10
C ALA A 252 -31.42 -7.19 31.55
N GLY A 253 -31.17 -6.09 32.28
CA GLY A 253 -31.67 -5.91 33.66
C GLY A 253 -33.18 -5.65 33.77
N ARG A 254 -33.84 -5.12 32.73
CA ARG A 254 -35.31 -4.94 32.70
C ARG A 254 -36.07 -6.19 32.28
N SER A 255 -35.42 -7.13 31.58
CA SER A 255 -36.03 -8.40 31.17
C SER A 255 -36.18 -9.42 32.32
N ALA A 256 -35.52 -9.20 33.46
CA ALA A 256 -35.55 -10.12 34.60
C ALA A 256 -36.53 -9.71 35.72
N GLY A 257 -37.27 -8.61 35.57
CA GLY A 257 -38.12 -8.04 36.63
C GLY A 257 -39.64 -8.13 36.42
N GLY A 258 -40.12 -8.81 35.37
CA GLY A 258 -41.53 -8.78 34.98
C GLY A 258 -42.12 -10.16 34.70
N GLY A 259 -42.31 -10.99 35.72
CA GLY A 259 -42.96 -12.28 35.56
C GLY A 259 -43.17 -13.02 36.88
N GLY A 260 -44.17 -12.60 37.66
CA GLY A 260 -44.56 -13.32 38.88
C GLY A 260 -45.69 -12.63 39.64
N ARG A 261 -46.92 -12.66 39.10
CA ARG A 261 -48.14 -12.49 39.90
C ARG A 261 -48.34 -13.76 40.76
N ARG A 262 -48.49 -13.58 42.06
CA ARG A 262 -49.57 -14.18 42.84
C ARG A 262 -50.24 -13.06 43.62
#